data_AF-A0A3A1YGA4-F1
#
_entry.id   AF-A0A3A1YGA4-F1
#
_cell.length_a   1.000
_cell.length_b   1.000
_cell.length_c   1.000
_cell.angle_alpha   90.00
_cell.angle_beta   90.00
_cell.angle_gamma   90.00
#
_symmetry.space_group_name_H-M   'P 1'
#
loop_
_entity.id
_entity.type
_entity.pdbx_description
1 polymer ?
#
loop_
_entity_poly.entity_id
_entity_poly.type
_entity_poly.pdbx_seq_one_letter_code
_entity_poly.pdbx_strand_id
1 'polypeptide(L)'
;MQDKNTANITQALKKINSRFELIAVAARRARQIQNYEAAVAKAESNYRNTSTLVLAQARVKNAKTGSKESKVEAQLRFLQRNPIQLFVDNTITKDKPTVVALREIQEGYVNRESLERQELLDQLQENKESYNEVDRLINSVSNDFDLEEFNNQKLDFKAFANEHASEEDDFDASDFFTIVPPEAEEAEDD
;
A
#
# COMPACT_ATOMS: atom_id res chain seq x y z
N MET A 1 41.05 20.14 13.08
CA MET A 1 39.58 19.93 12.94
C MET A 1 39.41 18.86 11.89
N GLN A 2 38.72 17.75 12.18
CA GLN A 2 38.45 16.73 11.17
C GLN A 2 37.24 17.17 10.34
N ASP A 3 37.37 17.12 9.02
CA ASP A 3 36.27 17.44 8.11
C ASP A 3 35.15 16.43 8.31
N LYS A 4 34.02 16.88 8.87
CA LYS A 4 32.83 16.04 9.11
C LYS A 4 32.23 15.49 7.82
N ASN A 5 32.55 16.10 6.68
CA ASN A 5 32.03 15.69 5.39
C ASN A 5 32.70 14.42 4.83
N THR A 6 33.90 14.08 5.30
CA THR A 6 34.67 12.93 4.79
C THR A 6 34.47 11.71 5.67
N ALA A 7 34.04 10.60 5.08
CA ALA A 7 33.88 9.33 5.80
C ALA A 7 35.23 8.78 6.27
N ASN A 8 35.35 8.56 7.59
CA ASN A 8 36.56 8.02 8.20
C ASN A 8 36.25 6.75 9.00
N ILE A 9 36.69 5.60 8.48
CA ILE A 9 36.48 4.28 9.08
C ILE A 9 37.08 4.21 10.50
N THR A 10 38.21 4.85 10.75
CA THR A 10 38.84 4.87 12.09
C THR A 10 37.96 5.56 13.11
N GLN A 11 37.17 6.58 12.71
CA GLN A 11 36.22 7.23 13.60
C GLN A 11 34.97 6.39 13.79
N ALA A 12 34.46 5.74 12.73
CA ALA A 12 33.36 4.80 12.84
C ALA A 12 33.68 3.61 13.76
N LEU A 13 34.94 3.14 13.75
CA LEU A 13 35.41 2.08 14.65
C LEU A 13 35.48 2.48 16.13
N LYS A 14 35.47 3.79 16.44
CA LYS A 14 35.32 4.25 17.83
C LYS A 14 33.88 4.14 18.33
N LYS A 15 32.91 4.01 17.41
CA LYS A 15 31.48 3.86 17.72
C LYS A 15 31.08 2.38 17.72
N ILE A 16 31.55 1.62 16.73
CA ILE A 16 31.34 0.18 16.62
C ILE A 16 32.69 -0.51 16.70
N ASN A 17 32.94 -1.20 17.82
CA ASN A 17 34.26 -1.78 18.10
C ASN A 17 34.63 -2.94 17.15
N SER A 18 33.64 -3.64 16.58
CA SER A 18 33.86 -4.75 15.65
C SER A 18 33.84 -4.28 14.20
N ARG A 19 34.92 -4.57 13.46
CA ARG A 19 35.00 -4.27 12.01
C ARG A 19 33.94 -5.01 11.20
N PHE A 20 33.68 -6.28 11.54
CA PHE A 20 32.67 -7.07 10.85
C PHE A 20 31.26 -6.51 11.09
N GLU A 21 30.98 -6.09 12.33
CA GLU A 21 29.72 -5.45 12.66
C GLU A 21 29.56 -4.10 11.96
N LEU A 22 30.62 -3.28 11.93
CA LEU A 22 30.61 -2.01 11.20
C LEU A 22 30.25 -2.23 9.73
N ILE A 23 30.87 -3.20 9.07
CA ILE A 23 30.60 -3.54 7.67
C ILE A 23 29.15 -4.00 7.50
N ALA A 24 28.65 -4.88 8.38
CA ALA A 24 27.29 -5.39 8.31
C ALA A 24 26.24 -4.28 8.50
N VAL A 25 26.41 -3.44 9.53
CA VAL A 25 25.52 -2.30 9.83
C VAL A 25 25.55 -1.28 8.70
N ALA A 26 26.73 -0.90 8.22
CA ALA A 26 26.88 0.04 7.11
C ALA A 26 26.25 -0.49 5.82
N ALA A 27 26.47 -1.77 5.49
CA ALA A 27 25.88 -2.40 4.30
C ALA A 27 24.35 -2.47 4.39
N ARG A 28 23.81 -2.85 5.56
CA ARG A 28 22.36 -2.89 5.79
C ARG A 28 21.74 -1.51 5.61
N ARG A 29 22.34 -0.48 6.22
CA ARG A 29 21.88 0.90 6.12
C ARG A 29 21.98 1.46 4.70
N ALA A 30 23.10 1.21 4.02
CA ALA A 30 23.29 1.63 2.63
C ALA A 30 22.23 1.02 1.69
N ARG A 31 21.86 -0.25 1.92
CA ARG A 31 20.77 -0.89 1.17
C ARG A 31 19.41 -0.25 1.44
N GLN A 32 19.11 0.16 2.68
CA GLN A 32 17.85 0.88 2.96
C GLN A 32 17.76 2.17 2.15
N ILE A 33 18.84 2.96 2.13
CA ILE A 33 18.92 4.21 1.34
C ILE A 33 18.76 3.91 -0.15
N GLN A 34 19.53 2.96 -0.67
CA GLN A 34 19.49 2.59 -2.09
C GLN A 34 18.12 2.06 -2.53
N ASN A 35 17.47 1.24 -1.72
CA ASN A 35 16.15 0.69 -2.01
C ASN A 35 15.08 1.78 -2.04
N TYR A 36 15.13 2.73 -1.10
CA TYR A 36 14.24 3.88 -1.08
C TYR A 36 14.42 4.75 -2.33
N GLU A 37 15.67 5.10 -2.68
CA GLU A 37 15.97 5.87 -3.90
C GLU A 37 15.47 5.17 -5.17
N ALA A 38 15.68 3.85 -5.27
CA ALA A 38 15.18 3.06 -6.40
C ALA A 38 13.65 2.99 -6.44
N ALA A 39 12.98 2.87 -5.30
CA ALA A 39 11.52 2.86 -5.20
C ALA A 39 10.92 4.20 -5.64
N VAL A 40 11.51 5.31 -5.20
CA VAL A 40 11.10 6.67 -5.62
C VAL A 40 11.27 6.84 -7.12
N ALA A 41 12.46 6.55 -7.67
CA ALA A 41 12.73 6.69 -9.10
C ALA A 41 11.80 5.81 -9.95
N LYS A 42 11.48 4.60 -9.49
CA LYS A 42 10.52 3.71 -10.15
C LYS A 42 9.10 4.29 -10.11
N ALA A 43 8.64 4.79 -8.96
CA ALA A 43 7.33 5.40 -8.83
C ALA A 43 7.20 6.67 -9.70
N GLU A 44 8.24 7.50 -9.74
CA GLU A 44 8.29 8.71 -10.58
C GLU A 44 8.25 8.38 -12.06
N SER A 45 9.05 7.40 -12.52
CA SER A 45 9.04 7.00 -13.94
C SER A 45 7.69 6.40 -14.33
N ASN A 46 7.10 5.56 -13.47
CA ASN A 46 5.74 5.04 -13.68
C ASN A 46 4.73 6.18 -13.82
N TYR A 47 4.75 7.15 -12.90
CA TYR A 47 3.86 8.30 -12.95
C TYR A 47 4.02 9.13 -14.23
N ARG A 48 5.26 9.36 -14.69
CA ARG A 48 5.54 10.07 -15.96
C ARG A 48 5.09 9.28 -17.19
N ASN A 49 5.21 7.96 -17.18
CA ASN A 49 4.86 7.09 -18.31
C ASN A 49 3.36 6.80 -18.38
N THR A 50 2.64 6.88 -17.26
CA THR A 50 1.18 6.72 -17.25
C THR A 50 0.49 7.95 -17.82
N SER A 51 -0.28 7.77 -18.90
CA SER A 51 -1.00 8.85 -19.57
C SER A 51 -1.95 9.58 -18.61
N THR A 52 -2.04 10.91 -18.75
CA THR A 52 -2.93 11.78 -17.96
C THR A 52 -4.39 11.34 -18.05
N LEU A 53 -4.81 10.80 -19.20
CA LEU A 53 -6.15 10.25 -19.39
C LEU A 53 -6.36 8.95 -18.61
N VAL A 54 -5.34 8.10 -18.48
CA VAL A 54 -5.40 6.88 -17.64
C VAL A 54 -5.47 7.25 -16.17
N LEU A 55 -4.67 8.24 -15.74
CA LEU A 55 -4.73 8.79 -14.39
C LEU A 55 -6.10 9.44 -14.11
N ALA A 56 -6.65 10.19 -15.07
CA ALA A 56 -7.98 10.81 -14.95
C ALA A 56 -9.11 9.77 -14.96
N GLN A 57 -9.06 8.75 -15.82
CA GLN A 57 -10.02 7.64 -15.84
C GLN A 57 -10.02 6.86 -14.52
N ALA A 58 -8.85 6.63 -13.92
CA ALA A 58 -8.74 6.01 -12.61
C ALA A 58 -9.49 6.82 -11.54
N ARG A 59 -9.47 8.16 -11.61
CA ARG A 59 -10.26 9.02 -10.72
C ARG A 59 -11.76 8.94 -10.99
N VAL A 60 -12.18 8.86 -12.26
CA VAL A 60 -13.60 8.78 -12.66
C VAL A 60 -14.24 7.44 -12.28
N LYS A 61 -13.56 6.30 -12.47
CA LYS A 61 -14.08 4.99 -12.03
C LYS A 61 -14.35 4.96 -10.51
N ASN A 62 -13.57 5.71 -9.74
CA ASN A 62 -13.72 5.79 -8.28
C ASN A 62 -14.70 6.89 -7.82
N ALA A 63 -15.23 7.72 -8.73
CA ALA A 63 -16.00 8.92 -8.40
C ALA A 63 -17.34 8.66 -7.70
N LYS A 64 -17.93 7.46 -7.80
CA LYS A 64 -19.09 7.06 -6.97
C LYS A 64 -18.79 7.05 -5.46
N THR A 65 -17.52 7.16 -5.05
CA THR A 65 -17.07 7.17 -3.64
C THR A 65 -16.10 8.31 -3.29
N GLY A 66 -16.12 9.41 -4.05
CA GLY A 66 -15.18 10.54 -3.91
C GLY A 66 -13.89 10.33 -4.70
N SER A 67 -13.23 11.41 -5.13
CA SER A 67 -12.00 11.42 -5.94
C SER A 67 -10.86 10.66 -5.26
N LYS A 68 -10.78 9.34 -5.45
CA LYS A 68 -9.64 8.53 -4.98
C LYS A 68 -8.54 8.60 -6.04
N GLU A 69 -7.37 9.08 -5.62
CA GLU A 69 -6.12 9.13 -6.38
C GLU A 69 -5.84 7.78 -7.05
N SER A 70 -5.16 7.78 -8.21
CA SER A 70 -4.80 6.51 -8.86
C SER A 70 -3.80 5.73 -7.98
N LYS A 71 -3.71 4.39 -8.14
CA LYS A 71 -2.73 3.58 -7.37
C LYS A 71 -1.29 4.09 -7.54
N VAL A 72 -0.94 4.57 -8.74
CA VAL A 72 0.38 5.11 -9.06
C VAL A 72 0.63 6.44 -8.35
N GLU A 73 -0.38 7.32 -8.29
CA GLU A 73 -0.34 8.57 -7.53
C GLU A 73 -0.22 8.33 -6.04
N ALA A 74 -1.03 7.41 -5.51
CA ALA A 74 -1.02 7.04 -4.10
C ALA A 74 0.36 6.51 -3.67
N GLN A 75 0.97 5.66 -4.50
CA GLN A 75 2.31 5.12 -4.22
C GLN A 75 3.39 6.21 -4.24
N LEU A 76 3.39 7.08 -5.24
CA LEU A 76 4.36 8.18 -5.33
C LEU A 76 4.21 9.14 -4.14
N ARG A 77 2.97 9.50 -3.80
CA ARG A 77 2.64 10.36 -2.67
C ARG A 77 3.03 9.74 -1.34
N PHE A 78 2.84 8.43 -1.17
CA PHE A 78 3.26 7.71 0.03
C PHE A 78 4.77 7.81 0.23
N LEU A 79 5.55 7.53 -0.82
CA LEU A 79 7.01 7.63 -0.76
C LEU A 79 7.48 9.06 -0.47
N GLN A 80 6.85 10.07 -1.06
CA GLN A 80 7.18 11.47 -0.81
C GLN A 80 6.84 11.94 0.62
N ARG A 81 5.77 11.39 1.22
CA ARG A 81 5.33 11.73 2.58
C ARG A 81 6.14 11.03 3.66
N ASN A 82 6.64 9.83 3.37
CA ASN A 82 7.40 9.01 4.30
C ASN A 82 8.83 8.81 3.77
N PRO A 83 9.66 9.87 3.76
CA PRO A 83 11.03 9.74 3.30
C PRO A 83 11.85 8.91 4.28
N ILE A 84 12.83 8.17 3.74
CA ILE A 84 13.85 7.57 4.61
C ILE A 84 14.54 8.70 5.39
N GLN A 85 14.61 8.55 6.71
CA GLN A 85 15.32 9.51 7.55
C GLN A 85 16.80 9.45 7.17
N LEU A 86 17.37 10.54 6.66
CA LEU A 86 18.80 10.69 6.45
C LEU A 86 19.33 11.61 7.53
N PHE A 87 20.30 11.15 8.32
CA PHE A 87 20.80 11.95 9.46
C PHE A 87 21.94 12.88 9.09
N VAL A 88 22.59 12.63 7.95
CA VAL A 88 23.68 13.47 7.47
C VAL A 88 23.36 14.03 6.09
N ASP A 89 23.53 15.35 5.97
CA ASP A 89 23.26 16.09 4.75
C ASP A 89 24.14 15.57 3.60
N ASN A 90 23.49 15.06 2.55
CA ASN A 90 24.15 14.59 1.33
C ASN A 90 23.92 15.50 0.12
N THR A 91 23.37 16.70 0.33
CA THR A 91 22.99 17.64 -0.73
C THR A 91 24.21 18.21 -1.45
N ILE A 92 25.31 18.42 -0.71
CA ILE A 92 26.54 19.05 -1.18
C ILE A 92 27.46 18.03 -1.85
N THR A 93 27.72 16.90 -1.18
CA THR A 93 28.74 15.94 -1.61
C THR A 93 28.20 14.86 -2.55
N LYS A 94 26.88 14.60 -2.54
CA LYS A 94 26.22 13.56 -3.35
C LYS A 94 26.94 12.22 -3.28
N ASP A 95 27.36 11.87 -2.06
CA ASP A 95 28.10 10.65 -1.79
C ASP A 95 27.24 9.41 -2.06
N LYS A 96 27.90 8.30 -2.37
CA LYS A 96 27.24 7.00 -2.52
C LYS A 96 26.59 6.57 -1.19
N PRO A 97 25.51 5.76 -1.21
CA PRO A 97 24.81 5.32 -0.01
C PRO A 97 25.72 4.66 1.05
N THR A 98 26.76 3.96 0.60
CA THR A 98 27.76 3.33 1.49
C THR A 98 28.59 4.34 2.27
N VAL A 99 28.95 5.46 1.64
CA VAL A 99 29.73 6.54 2.27
C VAL A 99 28.84 7.33 3.22
N VAL A 100 27.59 7.59 2.84
CA VAL A 100 26.59 8.22 3.71
C VAL A 100 26.35 7.39 4.96
N ALA A 101 26.14 6.07 4.83
CA ALA A 101 25.96 5.17 5.97
C ALA A 101 27.17 5.17 6.91
N LEU A 102 28.40 5.16 6.38
CA LEU A 102 29.61 5.26 7.21
C LEU A 102 29.69 6.59 7.96
N ARG A 103 29.25 7.69 7.35
CA ARG A 103 29.20 9.01 8.00
C ARG A 103 28.13 9.06 9.10
N GLU A 104 26.95 8.50 8.86
CA GLU A 104 25.90 8.36 9.89
C GLU A 104 26.39 7.54 11.11
N ILE A 105 27.15 6.47 10.88
CA ILE A 105 27.75 5.67 11.97
C ILE A 105 28.86 6.44 12.68
N GLN A 106 29.70 7.17 11.95
CA GLN A 106 30.76 8.01 12.53
C GLN A 106 30.19 9.09 13.47
N GLU A 107 29.08 9.71 13.08
CA GLU A 107 28.38 10.70 13.92
C GLU A 107 27.60 10.03 15.07
N GLY A 108 27.29 8.74 14.95
CA GLY A 108 26.65 7.93 15.97
C GLY A 108 25.13 7.91 15.88
N TYR A 109 24.55 8.34 14.76
CA TYR A 109 23.11 8.27 14.51
C TYR A 109 22.63 6.86 14.19
N VAL A 110 23.51 6.05 13.58
CA VAL A 110 23.19 4.67 13.19
C VAL A 110 24.11 3.70 13.93
N ASN A 111 23.51 2.76 14.64
CA ASN A 111 24.16 1.61 15.22
C ASN A 111 23.27 0.36 15.03
N ARG A 112 23.73 -0.80 15.51
CA ARG A 112 22.94 -2.04 15.41
C ARG A 112 21.58 -1.89 16.11
N GLU A 113 21.61 -1.40 17.34
CA GLU A 113 20.42 -1.23 18.18
C GLU A 113 19.39 -0.27 17.56
N SER A 114 19.83 0.81 16.91
CA SER A 114 18.95 1.78 16.28
C SER A 114 18.26 1.18 15.07
N LEU A 115 18.97 0.36 14.28
CA LEU A 115 18.40 -0.35 13.14
C LEU A 115 17.39 -1.41 13.59
N GLU A 116 17.70 -2.16 14.65
CA GLU A 116 16.79 -3.16 15.22
C GLU A 116 15.54 -2.50 15.83
N ARG A 117 15.72 -1.40 16.56
CA ARG A 117 14.61 -0.61 17.11
C ARG A 117 13.72 -0.03 16.01
N GLN A 118 14.31 0.49 14.94
CA GLN A 118 13.55 1.01 13.81
C GLN A 118 12.75 -0.11 13.12
N GLU A 119 13.36 -1.26 12.88
CA GLU A 119 12.68 -2.42 12.30
C GLU A 119 11.53 -2.91 13.19
N LEU A 120 11.72 -2.95 14.51
CA LEU A 120 10.66 -3.29 15.46
C LEU A 120 9.49 -2.30 15.38
N LEU A 121 9.78 -0.99 15.29
CA LEU A 121 8.75 0.04 15.15
C LEU A 121 7.98 -0.09 13.83
N ASP A 122 8.69 -0.35 12.73
CA ASP A 122 8.09 -0.56 11.42
C ASP A 122 7.16 -1.80 11.44
N GLN A 123 7.59 -2.91 12.06
CA GLN A 123 6.77 -4.11 12.24
C GLN A 123 5.53 -3.84 13.10
N LEU A 124 5.67 -3.10 14.20
CA LEU A 124 4.53 -2.73 15.06
C LEU A 124 3.54 -1.83 14.31
N GLN A 125 4.03 -0.91 13.49
CA GLN A 125 3.19 -0.05 12.68
C GLN A 125 2.44 -0.86 11.62
N GLU A 126 3.11 -1.76 10.91
CA GLU A 126 2.50 -2.65 9.92
C GLU A 126 1.42 -3.54 10.56
N ASN A 127 1.71 -4.12 11.72
CA ASN A 127 0.73 -4.89 12.48
C ASN A 127 -0.47 -4.03 12.87
N LYS A 128 -0.24 -2.81 13.36
CA LYS A 128 -1.31 -1.86 13.72
C LYS A 128 -2.19 -1.49 12.51
N GLU A 129 -1.58 -1.24 11.36
CA GLU A 129 -2.32 -0.96 10.12
C GLU A 129 -3.16 -2.17 9.69
N SER A 130 -2.59 -3.38 9.81
CA SER A 130 -3.30 -4.64 9.54
C SER A 130 -4.52 -4.82 10.46
N TYR A 131 -4.38 -4.55 11.76
CA TYR A 131 -5.53 -4.60 12.69
C TYR A 131 -6.61 -3.59 12.33
N ASN A 132 -6.24 -2.35 12.00
CA ASN A 132 -7.20 -1.32 11.59
C ASN A 132 -7.96 -1.70 10.30
N GLU A 133 -7.30 -2.41 9.38
CA GLU A 133 -7.95 -2.90 8.16
C GLU A 133 -8.97 -4.00 8.47
N VAL A 134 -8.61 -4.95 9.35
CA VAL A 134 -9.55 -5.98 9.84
C VAL A 134 -10.76 -5.33 10.52
N ASP A 135 -10.56 -4.33 11.38
CA ASP A 135 -11.65 -3.63 12.06
C ASP A 135 -12.60 -2.93 11.06
N ARG A 136 -12.05 -2.36 9.98
CA ARG A 136 -12.86 -1.77 8.91
C ARG A 136 -13.70 -2.81 8.18
N LEU A 137 -13.12 -3.98 7.92
CA LEU A 137 -13.85 -5.08 7.28
C LEU A 137 -14.98 -5.57 8.18
N ILE A 138 -14.72 -5.77 9.48
CA ILE A 138 -15.75 -6.15 10.45
C ILE A 138 -16.90 -5.12 10.45
N ASN A 139 -16.57 -3.83 10.56
CA ASN A 139 -17.59 -2.77 10.54
C ASN A 139 -18.37 -2.70 9.22
N SER A 140 -17.74 -3.01 8.09
CA SER A 140 -18.45 -3.07 6.79
C SER A 140 -19.42 -4.23 6.70
N VAL A 141 -19.14 -5.34 7.38
CA VAL A 141 -20.03 -6.51 7.46
C VAL A 141 -21.13 -6.30 8.51
N SER A 142 -20.85 -5.52 9.56
CA SER A 142 -21.82 -5.18 10.61
C SER A 142 -22.77 -4.03 10.27
N ASN A 143 -22.57 -3.31 9.17
CA ASN A 143 -23.68 -2.57 8.56
C ASN A 143 -24.67 -3.64 8.08
N ASP A 144 -25.77 -3.81 8.81
CA ASP A 144 -26.76 -4.85 8.55
C ASP A 144 -27.09 -4.90 7.06
N PHE A 145 -27.07 -6.11 6.49
CA PHE A 145 -27.58 -6.35 5.15
C PHE A 145 -29.06 -5.91 5.13
N ASP A 146 -29.32 -4.74 4.57
CA ASP A 146 -30.67 -4.18 4.53
C ASP A 146 -31.49 -4.91 3.47
N LEU A 147 -32.14 -5.98 3.92
CA LEU A 147 -32.95 -6.87 3.09
C LEU A 147 -34.10 -6.11 2.42
N GLU A 148 -34.61 -5.03 3.03
CA GLU A 148 -35.66 -4.20 2.44
C GLU A 148 -35.14 -3.38 1.27
N GLU A 149 -33.96 -2.76 1.40
CA GLU A 149 -33.34 -2.02 0.30
C GLU A 149 -33.01 -2.93 -0.89
N PHE A 150 -32.52 -4.14 -0.62
CA PHE A 150 -32.28 -5.16 -1.64
C PHE A 150 -33.58 -5.60 -2.35
N ASN A 151 -34.65 -5.84 -1.60
CA ASN A 151 -35.94 -6.26 -2.17
C ASN A 151 -36.58 -5.13 -3.00
N ASN A 152 -36.50 -3.89 -2.56
CA ASN A 152 -36.99 -2.74 -3.31
C ASN A 152 -36.23 -2.57 -4.63
N GLN A 153 -34.90 -2.70 -4.61
CA GLN A 153 -34.09 -2.68 -5.84
C GLN A 153 -34.45 -3.83 -6.79
N LYS A 154 -34.77 -5.02 -6.27
CA LYS A 154 -35.22 -6.16 -7.07
C LYS A 154 -36.58 -5.88 -7.75
N LEU A 155 -37.50 -5.25 -7.04
CA LEU A 155 -38.81 -4.89 -7.56
C LEU A 155 -38.72 -3.80 -8.63
N ASP A 156 -37.88 -2.78 -8.44
CA ASP A 156 -37.63 -1.74 -9.42
C ASP A 156 -37.04 -2.32 -10.72
N PHE A 157 -36.11 -3.27 -10.61
CA PHE A 157 -35.54 -3.94 -11.78
C PHE A 157 -36.57 -4.78 -12.54
N LYS A 158 -37.46 -5.46 -11.81
CA LYS A 158 -38.57 -6.23 -12.39
C LYS A 158 -39.58 -5.31 -13.08
N ALA A 159 -39.90 -4.17 -12.48
CA ALA A 159 -40.79 -3.18 -13.07
C ALA A 159 -40.19 -2.58 -14.34
N PHE A 160 -38.90 -2.25 -14.33
CA PHE A 160 -38.18 -1.74 -15.50
C PHE A 160 -38.17 -2.75 -16.66
N ALA A 161 -37.85 -4.02 -16.38
CA ALA A 161 -37.88 -5.09 -17.37
C ALA A 161 -39.27 -5.29 -17.96
N ASN A 162 -40.32 -5.19 -17.14
CA ASN A 162 -41.71 -5.34 -17.59
C ASN A 162 -42.20 -4.12 -18.40
N GLU A 163 -41.68 -2.92 -18.13
CA GLU A 163 -42.04 -1.69 -18.86
C GLU A 163 -41.33 -1.59 -20.23
N HIS A 164 -40.16 -2.25 -20.36
CA HIS A 164 -39.38 -2.28 -21.61
C HIS A 164 -39.48 -3.61 -22.37
N ALA A 165 -40.32 -4.54 -21.90
CA ALA A 165 -40.65 -5.74 -22.67
C ALA A 165 -41.55 -5.35 -23.84
N SER A 166 -40.97 -5.19 -25.03
CA SER A 166 -41.73 -5.21 -26.28
C SER A 166 -42.47 -6.54 -26.39
N GLU A 167 -43.75 -6.50 -26.76
CA GLU A 167 -44.70 -7.63 -26.87
C GLU A 167 -44.27 -8.78 -27.81
N GLU A 168 -43.01 -8.85 -28.26
CA GLU A 168 -42.53 -9.83 -29.24
C GLU A 168 -41.47 -10.82 -28.74
N ASP A 169 -40.95 -10.71 -27.51
CA ASP A 169 -40.02 -11.70 -26.96
C ASP A 169 -40.54 -12.28 -25.63
N ASP A 170 -41.07 -13.52 -25.68
CA ASP A 170 -41.46 -14.35 -24.53
C ASP A 170 -40.23 -14.77 -23.70
N PHE A 171 -39.48 -13.82 -23.15
CA PHE A 171 -38.39 -14.10 -22.22
C PHE A 171 -38.90 -13.99 -20.78
N ASP A 172 -39.25 -15.14 -20.20
CA ASP A 172 -39.68 -15.23 -18.80
C ASP A 172 -38.50 -15.04 -17.85
N ALA A 173 -38.30 -13.79 -17.41
CA ALA A 173 -37.26 -13.42 -16.45
C ALA A 173 -37.47 -14.02 -15.04
N SER A 174 -38.58 -14.75 -14.79
CA SER A 174 -38.81 -15.43 -13.52
C SER A 174 -37.82 -16.57 -13.24
N ASP A 175 -37.25 -17.17 -14.29
CA ASP A 175 -36.28 -18.28 -14.18
C ASP A 175 -34.86 -17.86 -13.75
N PHE A 176 -34.49 -16.58 -13.92
CA PHE A 176 -33.13 -16.13 -13.60
C PHE A 176 -32.88 -15.95 -12.09
N PHE A 177 -33.95 -15.78 -11.30
CA PHE A 177 -33.87 -15.48 -9.87
C PHE A 177 -34.53 -16.52 -8.97
N THR A 178 -34.86 -17.70 -9.51
CA THR A 178 -35.31 -18.84 -8.71
C THR A 178 -34.12 -19.37 -7.92
N ILE A 179 -33.95 -18.87 -6.70
CA ILE A 179 -33.07 -19.53 -5.72
C ILE A 179 -33.78 -20.83 -5.35
N VAL A 180 -33.36 -21.93 -5.97
CA VAL A 180 -33.79 -23.28 -5.62
C VAL A 180 -33.36 -23.50 -4.16
N PRO A 181 -34.29 -23.63 -3.20
CA PRO A 181 -33.93 -23.96 -1.84
C PRO A 181 -33.31 -25.37 -1.80
N PRO A 182 -32.23 -25.60 -1.03
CA PRO A 182 -31.46 -26.85 -1.09
C PRO A 182 -32.16 -28.11 -0.52
N GLU A 183 -33.47 -28.10 -0.28
CA GLU A 183 -34.19 -29.18 0.43
C GLU A 183 -35.40 -29.77 -0.33
N ALA A 184 -35.49 -29.62 -1.66
CA ALA A 184 -36.59 -30.21 -2.44
C ALA A 184 -36.21 -31.51 -3.18
N GLU A 185 -35.41 -32.38 -2.57
CA GLU A 185 -35.37 -33.81 -2.93
C GLU A 185 -35.96 -34.64 -1.79
N GLU A 186 -37.30 -34.67 -1.72
CA GLU A 186 -38.00 -35.79 -1.07
C GLU A 186 -38.90 -36.50 -2.08
N ALA A 187 -38.59 -37.79 -2.22
CA ALA A 187 -39.50 -38.91 -2.47
C ALA A 187 -40.33 -38.93 -3.76
N GLU A 188 -39.90 -39.76 -4.71
CA GLU A 188 -40.82 -40.74 -5.30
C GLU A 188 -40.17 -42.14 -5.27
N ASP A 189 -40.69 -42.96 -4.34
CA ASP A 189 -40.67 -44.43 -4.40
C ASP A 189 -41.69 -44.90 -5.46
N ASP A 190 -41.22 -45.77 -6.36
CA ASP A 190 -41.83 -46.99 -6.95
C ASP A 190 -41.45 -47.22 -8.44
#